data_AF-A0A7S2VSG1-F1
#
_entry.id   AF-A0A7S2VSG1-F1
#
_cell.length_a   1.000
_cell.length_b   1.000
_cell.length_c   1.000
_cell.angle_alpha   90.00
_cell.angle_beta   90.00
_cell.angle_gamma   90.00
#
_symmetry.space_group_name_H-M   'P 1'
#
loop_
_entity.id
_entity.type
_entity.pdbx_description
1 polymer ?
#
loop_
_entity_poly.entity_id
_entity_poly.type
_entity_poly.pdbx_seq_one_letter_code
_entity_poly.pdbx_strand_id
1 'polypeptide(L)'
;SHSSHKGGSSDELRKDLSRASHSSHKVSVLVPLPEEEHAALHDMFTKAEQIQEAERRKQQALEHKMQYCAKVVMDMTSQQGEFILDWVMAVVISLNAIVIAVQMDHEDGSAPWFAADVIFSVLFLAELILKCRLRGLHNLFCGKGCEANWFDAALVLLDLTYLGATSLLPDDERVAIKDIPQAGLIRILRLLKLARLLRIMRTEMAKDLVSMVQGMAGGFPTLLSAMALFFLVMYSAALFFKEFFGKHEIQNVHEYFNTVPRSMLTTFRCAFGDCTTNGGVPIFEYVQDAYGSAASLLYCLFVFTITVGLLNVIAAIFVESTMTAASKLDKEKREERQRDSKLWNTRMTKLVRMMVAKCCPDLKGPLSENVTGVYELFVQNDIIDEVVSTPDGCQALLDLDLGTNDHPYLSDILDADNVGGSRVTEFIDGIRRLRGDPRRSDI
;
A
#
# COMPACT_ATOMS: atom_id res chain seq x y z
N SER A 1 20.70 -42.08 -50.73
CA SER A 1 21.26 -43.42 -50.41
C SER A 1 20.34 -44.08 -49.39
N HIS A 2 19.74 -45.21 -49.79
CA HIS A 2 19.14 -46.28 -48.97
C HIS A 2 18.11 -45.93 -47.88
N SER A 3 17.07 -46.70 -47.57
CA SER A 3 16.46 -47.90 -48.17
C SER A 3 15.26 -48.28 -47.27
N SER A 4 14.16 -48.68 -47.91
CA SER A 4 13.35 -49.87 -47.56
C SER A 4 12.62 -50.02 -46.21
N HIS A 5 11.30 -50.24 -46.35
CA HIS A 5 10.48 -51.33 -45.75
C HIS A 5 10.28 -51.34 -44.22
N LYS A 6 9.15 -51.68 -43.60
CA LYS A 6 7.87 -52.37 -43.87
C LYS A 6 6.95 -51.90 -42.70
N GLY A 7 5.63 -51.72 -42.79
CA GLY A 7 4.67 -52.52 -43.53
C GLY A 7 4.42 -53.87 -42.83
N GLY A 8 4.13 -53.88 -41.53
CA GLY A 8 3.82 -55.11 -40.78
C GLY A 8 3.75 -54.88 -39.28
N SER A 9 2.57 -54.58 -38.74
CA SER A 9 2.32 -54.68 -37.29
C SER A 9 0.85 -54.96 -36.95
N SER A 10 -0.07 -54.77 -37.90
CA SER A 10 -1.50 -55.00 -37.65
C SER A 10 -1.97 -56.44 -37.92
N ASP A 11 -1.21 -57.24 -38.70
CA ASP A 11 -1.56 -58.63 -39.03
C ASP A 11 -0.83 -59.69 -38.19
N GLU A 12 0.29 -59.35 -37.54
CA GLU A 12 0.93 -60.25 -36.56
C GLU A 12 0.18 -60.25 -35.23
N LEU A 13 -0.32 -59.09 -34.78
CA LEU A 13 -1.12 -58.99 -33.56
C LEU A 13 -2.43 -59.80 -33.65
N ARG A 14 -2.98 -59.94 -34.86
CA ARG A 14 -4.23 -60.70 -35.11
C ARG A 14 -3.99 -62.22 -35.16
N LYS A 15 -2.77 -62.66 -35.50
CA LYS A 15 -2.39 -64.08 -35.44
C LYS A 15 -2.06 -64.53 -34.03
N ASP A 16 -1.46 -63.68 -33.21
CA ASP A 16 -1.19 -64.00 -31.80
C ASP A 16 -2.48 -64.08 -30.96
N LEU A 17 -3.47 -63.23 -31.26
CA LEU A 17 -4.81 -63.33 -30.67
C LEU A 17 -5.58 -64.61 -31.07
N SER A 18 -5.29 -65.20 -32.23
CA SER A 18 -5.91 -66.46 -32.67
C SER A 18 -5.23 -67.72 -32.11
N ARG A 19 -3.96 -67.64 -31.70
CA ARG A 19 -3.22 -68.75 -31.07
C ARG A 19 -3.39 -68.81 -29.55
N ALA A 20 -3.81 -67.71 -28.92
CA ALA A 20 -4.14 -67.69 -27.49
C ALA A 20 -5.47 -68.42 -27.16
N SER A 21 -6.27 -68.85 -28.14
CA SER A 21 -7.54 -69.57 -27.88
C SER A 21 -7.38 -71.08 -27.65
N HIS A 22 -6.17 -71.63 -27.77
CA HIS A 22 -5.88 -73.05 -27.55
C HIS A 22 -4.71 -73.28 -26.60
N SER A 23 -4.87 -72.86 -25.35
CA SER A 23 -4.17 -73.52 -24.23
C SER A 23 -5.04 -73.44 -22.99
N SER A 24 -5.78 -74.52 -22.76
CA SER A 24 -6.57 -74.74 -21.55
C SER A 24 -5.61 -75.03 -20.39
N HIS A 25 -5.43 -74.08 -19.49
CA HIS A 25 -4.95 -74.34 -18.13
C HIS A 25 -5.86 -73.65 -17.12
N LYS A 26 -6.78 -74.49 -16.59
CA LYS A 26 -7.40 -74.40 -15.26
C LYS A 26 -7.91 -73.01 -14.87
N VAL A 27 -9.10 -72.69 -15.37
CA VAL A 27 -10.04 -71.87 -14.59
C VAL A 27 -10.29 -72.64 -13.30
N SER A 28 -9.69 -72.15 -12.22
CA SER A 28 -10.03 -72.54 -10.86
C SER A 28 -11.54 -72.55 -10.74
N VAL A 29 -12.07 -73.70 -10.33
CA VAL A 29 -13.47 -73.89 -9.96
C VAL A 29 -13.91 -72.65 -9.18
N LEU A 30 -14.82 -71.85 -9.76
CA LEU A 30 -15.58 -70.87 -9.01
C LEU A 30 -16.38 -71.72 -8.00
N VAL A 31 -15.84 -71.87 -6.79
CA VAL A 31 -16.65 -72.19 -5.63
C VAL A 31 -17.73 -71.11 -5.63
N PRO A 32 -19.03 -71.44 -5.72
CA PRO A 32 -20.06 -70.43 -5.60
C PRO A 32 -19.90 -69.83 -4.21
N LEU A 33 -19.45 -68.57 -4.15
CA LEU A 33 -19.43 -67.81 -2.91
C LEU A 33 -20.87 -67.82 -2.37
N PRO A 34 -21.10 -68.03 -1.07
CA PRO A 34 -22.44 -67.96 -0.47
C PRO A 34 -23.16 -66.69 -0.93
N GLU A 35 -24.47 -66.75 -1.19
CA GLU A 35 -25.23 -65.60 -1.73
C GLU A 35 -25.02 -64.30 -0.93
N GLU A 36 -24.71 -64.40 0.37
CA GLU A 36 -24.36 -63.26 1.23
C GLU A 36 -23.05 -62.55 0.84
N GLU A 37 -22.01 -63.28 0.43
CA GLU A 37 -20.72 -62.67 0.05
C GLU A 37 -20.78 -62.02 -1.34
N HIS A 38 -21.57 -62.57 -2.26
CA HIS A 38 -21.85 -61.93 -3.56
C HIS A 38 -22.61 -60.62 -3.39
N ALA A 39 -23.61 -60.59 -2.50
CA ALA A 39 -24.37 -59.38 -2.18
C ALA A 39 -23.48 -58.30 -1.54
N ALA A 40 -22.58 -58.69 -0.62
CA ALA A 40 -21.65 -57.76 0.04
C ALA A 40 -20.64 -57.16 -0.95
N LEU A 41 -20.10 -57.96 -1.87
CA LEU A 41 -19.15 -57.48 -2.88
C LEU A 41 -19.83 -56.53 -3.89
N HIS A 42 -21.06 -56.83 -4.28
CA HIS A 42 -21.87 -55.97 -5.15
C HIS A 42 -22.23 -54.63 -4.48
N ASP A 43 -22.60 -54.63 -3.19
CA ASP A 43 -22.83 -53.41 -2.40
C ASP A 43 -21.55 -52.57 -2.26
N MET A 44 -20.40 -53.21 -2.09
CA MET A 44 -19.11 -52.52 -2.02
C MET A 44 -18.73 -51.85 -3.34
N PHE A 45 -18.89 -52.53 -4.48
CA PHE A 45 -18.60 -51.96 -5.80
C PHE A 45 -19.56 -50.83 -6.17
N THR A 46 -20.85 -50.98 -5.88
CA THR A 46 -21.85 -49.93 -6.14
C THR A 46 -21.60 -48.70 -5.28
N LYS A 47 -21.21 -48.86 -4.00
CA LYS A 47 -20.77 -47.72 -3.16
C LYS A 47 -19.50 -47.06 -3.69
N ALA A 48 -18.51 -47.83 -4.15
CA ALA A 48 -17.28 -47.28 -4.71
C ALA A 48 -17.55 -46.46 -6.00
N GLU A 49 -18.41 -46.96 -6.88
CA GLU A 49 -18.84 -46.24 -8.09
C GLU A 49 -19.59 -44.95 -7.75
N GLN A 50 -20.51 -44.99 -6.76
CA GLN A 50 -21.22 -43.79 -6.30
C GLN A 50 -20.28 -42.72 -5.71
N ILE A 51 -19.26 -43.13 -4.94
CA ILE A 51 -18.25 -42.21 -4.41
C ILE A 51 -17.45 -41.58 -5.55
N GLN A 52 -17.03 -42.39 -6.53
CA GLN A 52 -16.24 -41.92 -7.66
C GLN A 52 -17.05 -40.99 -8.60
N GLU A 53 -18.33 -41.26 -8.80
CA GLU A 53 -19.23 -40.35 -9.52
C GLU A 53 -19.47 -39.04 -8.76
N ALA A 54 -19.62 -39.11 -7.42
CA ALA A 54 -19.77 -37.92 -6.59
C ALA A 54 -18.52 -37.03 -6.64
N GLU A 55 -17.32 -37.61 -6.65
CA GLU A 55 -16.06 -36.88 -6.82
C GLU A 55 -15.94 -36.24 -8.21
N ARG A 56 -16.28 -36.95 -9.29
CA ARG A 56 -16.31 -36.37 -10.64
C ARG A 56 -17.28 -35.22 -10.76
N ARG A 57 -18.49 -35.34 -10.17
CA ARG A 57 -19.48 -34.24 -10.16
C ARG A 57 -18.95 -33.01 -9.42
N LYS A 58 -18.25 -33.20 -8.30
CA LYS A 58 -17.59 -32.10 -7.57
C LYS A 58 -16.49 -31.44 -8.41
N GLN A 59 -15.65 -32.23 -9.10
CA GLN A 59 -14.62 -31.71 -10.00
C GLN A 59 -15.23 -30.93 -11.18
N GLN A 60 -16.24 -31.47 -11.85
CA GLN A 60 -16.92 -30.79 -12.96
C GLN A 60 -17.62 -29.51 -12.49
N ALA A 61 -18.26 -29.53 -11.33
CA ALA A 61 -18.88 -28.33 -10.75
C ALA A 61 -17.84 -27.25 -10.39
N LEU A 62 -16.66 -27.66 -9.91
CA LEU A 62 -15.55 -26.75 -9.63
C LEU A 62 -15.00 -26.14 -10.92
N GLU A 63 -14.76 -26.95 -11.96
CA GLU A 63 -14.31 -26.49 -13.27
C GLU A 63 -15.30 -25.51 -13.90
N HIS A 64 -16.60 -25.82 -13.87
CA HIS A 64 -17.64 -24.93 -14.39
C HIS A 64 -17.69 -23.60 -13.63
N LYS A 65 -17.55 -23.62 -12.29
CA LYS A 65 -17.44 -22.40 -11.48
C LYS A 65 -16.19 -21.59 -11.81
N MET A 66 -15.04 -22.25 -11.99
CA MET A 66 -13.78 -21.60 -12.39
C MET A 66 -13.91 -20.94 -13.76
N GLN A 67 -14.50 -21.63 -14.74
CA GLN A 67 -14.74 -21.09 -16.08
C GLN A 67 -15.72 -19.91 -16.06
N TYR A 68 -16.79 -20.00 -15.27
CA TYR A 68 -17.73 -18.91 -15.08
C TYR A 68 -17.05 -17.67 -14.47
N CYS A 69 -16.29 -17.85 -13.39
CA CYS A 69 -15.49 -16.77 -12.79
C CYS A 69 -14.50 -16.17 -13.79
N ALA A 70 -13.79 -16.99 -14.57
CA ALA A 70 -12.84 -16.53 -15.58
C ALA A 70 -13.54 -15.69 -16.66
N LYS A 71 -14.75 -16.07 -17.07
CA LYS A 71 -15.55 -15.33 -18.05
C LYS A 71 -16.05 -14.00 -17.50
N VAL A 72 -16.52 -13.98 -16.25
CA VAL A 72 -16.95 -12.77 -15.55
C VAL A 72 -15.79 -11.78 -15.37
N VAL A 73 -14.59 -12.27 -15.02
CA VAL A 73 -13.39 -11.43 -14.89
C VAL A 73 -12.94 -10.84 -16.24
N MET A 74 -13.07 -11.60 -17.33
CA MET A 74 -12.75 -11.14 -18.69
C MET A 74 -13.75 -10.12 -19.25
N ASP A 75 -15.02 -10.20 -18.85
CA ASP A 75 -16.09 -9.31 -19.33
C ASP A 75 -16.20 -8.02 -18.49
N MET A 76 -15.49 -7.95 -17.36
CA MET A 76 -15.48 -6.79 -16.48
C MET A 76 -14.68 -5.65 -17.12
N THR A 77 -15.26 -4.43 -17.12
CA THR A 77 -14.53 -3.24 -17.58
C THR A 77 -13.20 -3.12 -16.83
N SER A 78 -12.09 -2.86 -17.55
CA SER A 78 -10.72 -2.85 -17.00
C SER A 78 -10.60 -2.05 -15.69
N GLN A 79 -11.40 -0.99 -15.54
CA GLN A 79 -11.39 -0.12 -14.37
C GLN A 79 -12.11 -0.71 -13.14
N GLN A 80 -13.26 -1.36 -13.32
CA GLN A 80 -13.96 -2.06 -12.23
C GLN A 80 -13.21 -3.32 -11.78
N GLY A 81 -12.57 -3.99 -12.76
CA GLY A 81 -11.65 -5.11 -12.54
C GLY A 81 -10.54 -4.79 -11.56
N GLU A 82 -9.82 -3.71 -11.83
CA GLU A 82 -8.70 -3.28 -11.00
C GLU A 82 -9.13 -2.90 -9.58
N PHE A 83 -10.25 -2.19 -9.42
CA PHE A 83 -10.73 -1.80 -8.11
C PHE A 83 -11.02 -3.01 -7.22
N ILE A 84 -11.76 -3.99 -7.74
CA ILE A 84 -12.09 -5.22 -6.99
C ILE A 84 -10.81 -6.00 -6.67
N LEU A 85 -9.89 -6.10 -7.62
CA LEU A 85 -8.61 -6.78 -7.41
C LEU A 85 -7.79 -6.12 -6.31
N ASP A 86 -7.68 -4.79 -6.30
CA ASP A 86 -6.89 -4.08 -5.28
C ASP A 86 -7.49 -4.27 -3.87
N TRP A 87 -8.81 -4.32 -3.73
CA TRP A 87 -9.48 -4.64 -2.46
C TRP A 87 -9.23 -6.07 -1.99
N VAL A 88 -9.36 -7.05 -2.88
CA VAL A 88 -9.07 -8.46 -2.56
C VAL A 88 -7.62 -8.61 -2.14
N MET A 89 -6.70 -7.97 -2.87
CA MET A 89 -5.27 -8.04 -2.57
C MET A 89 -4.91 -7.36 -1.25
N ALA A 90 -5.59 -6.27 -0.86
CA ALA A 90 -5.39 -5.66 0.45
C ALA A 90 -5.70 -6.65 1.60
N VAL A 91 -6.77 -7.45 1.47
CA VAL A 91 -7.10 -8.50 2.44
C VAL A 91 -6.03 -9.60 2.44
N VAL A 92 -5.59 -10.04 1.25
CA VAL A 92 -4.54 -11.07 1.11
C VAL A 92 -3.22 -10.62 1.74
N ILE A 93 -2.81 -9.37 1.51
CA ILE A 93 -1.60 -8.78 2.10
C ILE A 93 -1.71 -8.73 3.63
N SER A 94 -2.87 -8.32 4.15
CA SER A 94 -3.11 -8.25 5.60
C SER A 94 -3.03 -9.64 6.25
N LEU A 95 -3.67 -10.63 5.65
CA LEU A 95 -3.59 -12.03 6.11
C LEU A 95 -2.16 -12.56 6.04
N ASN A 96 -1.44 -12.26 4.96
CA ASN A 96 -0.05 -12.68 4.82
C ASN A 96 0.84 -12.07 5.92
N ALA A 97 0.63 -10.81 6.29
CA ALA A 97 1.38 -10.17 7.36
C ALA A 97 1.13 -10.83 8.73
N ILE A 98 -0.11 -11.20 9.02
CA ILE A 98 -0.45 -11.94 10.25
C ILE A 98 0.25 -13.31 10.25
N VAL A 99 0.22 -14.02 9.13
CA VAL A 99 0.92 -15.32 9.02
C VAL A 99 2.42 -15.17 9.22
N ILE A 100 3.05 -14.14 8.64
CA ILE A 100 4.47 -13.84 8.86
C ILE A 100 4.75 -13.56 10.34
N ALA A 101 3.89 -12.78 11.02
CA ALA A 101 4.06 -12.50 12.44
C ALA A 101 4.03 -13.77 13.30
N VAL A 102 3.06 -14.67 13.06
CA VAL A 102 2.98 -15.95 13.79
C VAL A 102 4.16 -16.86 13.46
N GLN A 103 4.61 -16.87 12.20
CA GLN A 103 5.75 -17.64 11.74
C GLN A 103 7.08 -17.18 12.37
N MET A 104 7.20 -15.89 12.71
CA MET A 104 8.38 -15.36 13.41
C MET A 104 8.51 -15.91 14.84
N ASP A 105 7.39 -16.16 15.51
CA ASP A 105 7.38 -16.72 16.88
C ASP A 105 7.48 -18.25 16.90
N HIS A 106 6.95 -18.93 15.86
CA HIS A 106 6.86 -20.39 15.77
C HIS A 106 7.66 -20.93 14.58
N GLU A 107 8.95 -20.58 14.53
CA GLU A 107 9.86 -20.87 13.42
C GLU A 107 10.32 -22.35 13.41
N ASP A 108 9.37 -23.29 13.45
CA ASP A 108 9.63 -24.75 13.52
C ASP A 108 9.95 -25.37 12.14
N GLY A 109 9.96 -24.56 11.07
CA GLY A 109 10.19 -25.04 9.70
C GLY A 109 9.15 -26.05 9.21
N SER A 110 7.98 -26.10 9.84
CA SER A 110 6.96 -27.10 9.55
C SER A 110 6.34 -26.91 8.15
N ALA A 111 5.95 -28.02 7.53
CA ALA A 111 5.30 -28.06 6.22
C ALA A 111 4.14 -27.07 6.00
N PRO A 112 3.24 -26.78 7.00
CA PRO A 112 2.17 -25.81 6.79
C PRO A 112 2.67 -24.38 6.56
N TRP A 113 3.77 -23.96 7.17
CA TRP A 113 4.33 -22.61 6.95
C TRP A 113 4.86 -22.45 5.53
N PHE A 114 5.56 -23.47 5.03
CA PHE A 114 6.02 -23.49 3.64
C PHE A 114 4.83 -23.49 2.65
N ALA A 115 3.80 -24.28 2.94
CA ALA A 115 2.59 -24.28 2.11
C ALA A 115 1.90 -22.90 2.09
N ALA A 116 1.80 -22.22 3.24
CA ALA A 116 1.26 -20.87 3.31
C ALA A 116 2.07 -19.88 2.46
N ASP A 117 3.41 -19.91 2.57
CA ASP A 117 4.31 -19.10 1.74
C ASP A 117 4.08 -19.32 0.24
N VAL A 118 3.96 -20.58 -0.19
CA VAL A 118 3.67 -20.95 -1.59
C VAL A 118 2.31 -20.40 -2.03
N ILE A 119 1.26 -20.57 -1.21
CA ILE A 119 -0.10 -20.10 -1.54
C ILE A 119 -0.10 -18.59 -1.75
N PHE A 120 0.51 -17.83 -0.84
CA PHE A 120 0.59 -16.37 -0.98
C PHE A 120 1.41 -15.97 -2.21
N SER A 121 2.56 -16.58 -2.46
CA SER A 121 3.36 -16.31 -3.67
C SER A 121 2.59 -16.58 -4.96
N VAL A 122 1.79 -17.65 -5.01
CA VAL A 122 0.93 -17.95 -6.17
C VAL A 122 -0.17 -16.90 -6.34
N LEU A 123 -0.80 -16.43 -5.26
CA LEU A 123 -1.81 -15.37 -5.31
C LEU A 123 -1.21 -14.06 -5.86
N PHE A 124 -0.02 -13.66 -5.41
CA PHE A 124 0.65 -12.46 -5.92
C PHE A 124 1.11 -12.60 -7.38
N LEU A 125 1.56 -13.80 -7.78
CA LEU A 125 1.88 -14.08 -9.17
C LEU A 125 0.62 -14.01 -10.06
N ALA A 126 -0.50 -14.57 -9.59
CA ALA A 126 -1.78 -14.51 -10.29
C ALA A 126 -2.28 -13.07 -10.45
N GLU A 127 -2.16 -12.24 -9.41
CA GLU A 127 -2.45 -10.79 -9.46
C GLU A 127 -1.62 -10.10 -10.56
N LEU A 128 -0.31 -10.31 -10.57
CA LEU A 128 0.60 -9.69 -11.54
C LEU A 128 0.25 -10.10 -12.98
N ILE A 129 -0.04 -11.38 -13.20
CA ILE A 129 -0.48 -11.89 -14.51
C ILE A 129 -1.81 -11.25 -14.93
N LEU A 130 -2.77 -11.14 -14.02
CA LEU A 130 -4.08 -10.57 -14.32
C LEU A 130 -3.98 -9.06 -14.63
N LYS A 131 -3.16 -8.31 -13.88
CA LYS A 131 -2.84 -6.90 -14.17
C LYS A 131 -2.15 -6.73 -15.53
N CYS A 132 -1.24 -7.64 -15.89
CA CYS A 132 -0.61 -7.68 -17.22
C CYS A 132 -1.64 -7.91 -18.34
N ARG A 133 -2.63 -8.79 -18.12
CA ARG A 133 -3.68 -9.09 -19.12
C ARG A 133 -4.66 -7.95 -19.31
N LEU A 134 -5.05 -7.25 -18.24
CA LEU A 134 -6.02 -6.15 -18.29
C LEU A 134 -5.44 -4.89 -18.94
N ARG A 135 -4.22 -4.47 -18.56
CA ARG A 135 -3.60 -3.21 -19.05
C ARG A 135 -2.73 -3.40 -20.29
N GLY A 136 -2.18 -4.59 -20.50
CA GLY A 136 -1.08 -4.86 -21.42
C GLY A 136 0.28 -4.51 -20.80
N LEU A 137 1.34 -5.23 -21.21
CA LEU A 137 2.70 -5.10 -20.66
C LEU A 137 3.26 -3.68 -20.74
N HIS A 138 3.09 -3.02 -21.88
CA HIS A 138 3.61 -1.67 -22.10
C HIS A 138 2.93 -0.63 -21.19
N ASN A 139 1.61 -0.68 -21.06
CA ASN A 139 0.89 0.27 -20.21
C ASN A 139 1.09 -0.01 -18.73
N LEU A 140 1.43 -1.24 -18.34
CA LEU A 140 1.71 -1.59 -16.95
C LEU A 140 3.06 -1.02 -16.47
N PHE A 141 4.12 -1.12 -17.29
CA PHE A 141 5.47 -0.73 -16.91
C PHE A 141 5.91 0.65 -17.42
N CYS A 142 5.27 1.22 -18.45
CA CYS A 142 5.56 2.56 -18.97
C CYS A 142 4.39 3.55 -18.82
N GLY A 143 3.30 3.15 -18.14
CA GLY A 143 2.16 4.02 -17.84
C GLY A 143 2.34 4.88 -16.58
N LYS A 144 1.30 5.65 -16.24
CA LYS A 144 1.23 6.42 -14.99
C LYS A 144 1.25 5.46 -13.78
N GLY A 145 2.20 5.65 -12.85
CA GLY A 145 2.38 4.77 -11.68
C GLY A 145 3.29 3.56 -11.93
N CYS A 146 4.17 3.63 -12.92
CA CYS A 146 5.12 2.57 -13.29
C CYS A 146 6.03 2.14 -12.13
N GLU A 147 6.49 3.07 -11.29
CA GLU A 147 7.43 2.80 -10.19
C GLU A 147 6.86 1.78 -9.20
N ALA A 148 5.59 1.94 -8.81
CA ALA A 148 4.92 1.01 -7.90
C ALA A 148 4.70 -0.36 -8.55
N ASN A 149 4.33 -0.41 -9.83
CA ASN A 149 4.16 -1.67 -10.55
C ASN A 149 5.51 -2.41 -10.73
N TRP A 150 6.60 -1.67 -10.94
CA TRP A 150 7.96 -2.23 -11.02
C TRP A 150 8.41 -2.80 -9.68
N PHE A 151 8.16 -2.06 -8.59
CA PHE A 151 8.40 -2.52 -7.24
C PHE A 151 7.61 -3.79 -6.91
N ASP A 152 6.33 -3.82 -7.28
CA ASP A 152 5.46 -4.96 -7.07
C ASP A 152 5.94 -6.20 -7.83
N ALA A 153 6.33 -6.04 -9.10
CA ALA A 153 6.92 -7.10 -9.90
C ALA A 153 8.26 -7.59 -9.33
N ALA A 154 9.10 -6.67 -8.86
CA ALA A 154 10.39 -7.01 -8.24
C ALA A 154 10.21 -7.82 -6.95
N LEU A 155 9.22 -7.48 -6.10
CA LEU A 155 8.91 -8.27 -4.90
C LEU A 155 8.43 -9.68 -5.24
N VAL A 156 7.53 -9.83 -6.22
CA VAL A 156 7.06 -11.15 -6.66
C VAL A 156 8.20 -11.99 -7.25
N LEU A 157 9.09 -11.37 -8.03
CA LEU A 157 10.28 -12.05 -8.55
C LEU A 157 11.23 -12.47 -7.43
N LEU A 158 11.43 -11.61 -6.42
CA LEU A 158 12.27 -11.92 -5.26
C LEU A 158 11.69 -13.06 -4.42
N ASP A 159 10.37 -13.12 -4.27
CA ASP A 159 9.68 -14.24 -3.61
C ASP A 159 9.84 -15.55 -4.39
N LEU A 160 9.70 -15.50 -5.71
CA LEU A 160 9.87 -16.67 -6.58
C LEU A 160 11.31 -17.17 -6.58
N THR A 161 12.30 -16.28 -6.60
CA THR A 161 13.71 -16.68 -6.52
C THR A 161 14.04 -17.27 -5.15
N TYR A 162 13.50 -16.73 -4.06
CA TYR A 162 13.65 -17.31 -2.71
C TYR A 162 13.00 -18.70 -2.61
N LEU A 163 11.76 -18.85 -3.08
CA LEU A 163 11.04 -20.12 -3.07
C LEU A 163 11.72 -21.17 -3.97
N GLY A 164 12.19 -20.74 -5.15
CA GLY A 164 12.94 -21.55 -6.09
C GLY A 164 14.27 -22.01 -5.49
N ALA A 165 15.06 -21.11 -4.90
CA ALA A 165 16.30 -21.48 -4.22
C ALA A 165 16.06 -22.48 -3.08
N THR A 166 14.98 -22.32 -2.32
CA THR A 166 14.65 -23.22 -1.20
C THR A 166 14.12 -24.58 -1.66
N SER A 167 13.57 -24.69 -2.88
CA SER A 167 12.94 -25.94 -3.38
C SER A 167 13.82 -26.72 -4.35
N LEU A 168 14.61 -26.04 -5.19
CA LEU A 168 15.42 -26.65 -6.25
C LEU A 168 16.82 -27.08 -5.81
N LEU A 169 17.33 -26.55 -4.69
CA LEU A 169 18.65 -26.95 -4.18
C LEU A 169 18.57 -28.32 -3.49
N PRO A 170 19.43 -29.29 -3.87
CA PRO A 170 19.55 -30.58 -3.20
C PRO A 170 19.91 -30.43 -1.72
N ASP A 171 19.46 -31.36 -0.88
CA ASP A 171 19.65 -31.31 0.58
C ASP A 171 21.12 -31.13 1.01
N ASP A 172 22.07 -31.63 0.22
CA ASP A 172 23.51 -31.50 0.47
C ASP A 172 24.04 -30.05 0.30
N GLU A 173 23.45 -29.24 -0.59
CA GLU A 173 23.82 -27.83 -0.78
C GLU A 173 23.01 -26.86 0.10
N ARG A 174 21.86 -27.29 0.64
CA ARG A 174 21.08 -26.52 1.63
C ARG A 174 21.86 -26.28 2.91
N VAL A 175 22.74 -27.22 3.28
CA VAL A 175 23.65 -27.10 4.43
C VAL A 175 24.77 -26.12 4.12
N ALA A 176 25.33 -26.14 2.91
CA ALA A 176 26.38 -25.19 2.50
C ALA A 176 25.90 -23.72 2.51
N ILE A 177 24.63 -23.46 2.21
CA ILE A 177 24.04 -22.11 2.31
C ILE A 177 23.81 -21.68 3.77
N LYS A 178 23.58 -22.64 4.69
CA LYS A 178 23.42 -22.36 6.12
C LYS A 178 24.73 -21.93 6.80
N ASP A 179 25.88 -22.39 6.29
CA ASP A 179 27.20 -22.17 6.91
C ASP A 179 28.01 -21.00 6.32
N ILE A 180 27.50 -20.33 5.29
CA ILE A 180 28.08 -19.06 4.81
C ILE A 180 27.47 -17.92 5.65
N PRO A 181 28.21 -16.83 5.96
CA PRO A 181 27.64 -15.59 6.54
C PRO A 181 26.45 -14.98 5.76
N GLN A 182 26.06 -15.57 4.62
CA GLN A 182 24.84 -15.37 3.85
C GLN A 182 23.55 -15.80 4.54
N ALA A 183 23.58 -16.54 5.66
CA ALA A 183 22.38 -16.79 6.48
C ALA A 183 21.67 -15.47 6.89
N GLY A 184 22.44 -14.40 7.12
CA GLY A 184 21.91 -13.06 7.35
C GLY A 184 21.19 -12.47 6.13
N LEU A 185 21.71 -12.69 4.92
CA LEU A 185 21.08 -12.22 3.68
C LEU A 185 19.78 -12.96 3.40
N ILE A 186 19.72 -14.26 3.66
CA ILE A 186 18.50 -15.07 3.51
C ILE A 186 17.44 -14.62 4.53
N ARG A 187 17.85 -14.27 5.75
CA ARG A 187 16.98 -13.68 6.77
C ARG A 187 16.45 -12.31 6.34
N ILE A 188 17.30 -11.46 5.77
CA ILE A 188 16.91 -10.14 5.24
C ILE A 188 15.95 -10.29 4.06
N LEU A 189 16.19 -11.24 3.14
CA LEU A 189 15.29 -11.51 2.00
C LEU A 189 13.93 -12.03 2.48
N ARG A 190 13.90 -12.86 3.54
CA ARG A 190 12.65 -13.27 4.19
C ARG A 190 11.90 -12.09 4.81
N LEU A 191 12.61 -11.16 5.44
CA LEU A 191 12.01 -9.94 5.98
C LEU A 191 11.56 -8.95 4.90
N LEU A 192 12.22 -8.94 3.73
CA LEU A 192 11.85 -8.10 2.60
C LEU A 192 10.45 -8.44 2.06
N LYS A 193 9.92 -9.63 2.35
CA LYS A 193 8.51 -9.96 2.12
C LYS A 193 7.56 -8.97 2.78
N LEU A 194 7.91 -8.42 3.95
CA LEU A 194 7.13 -7.39 4.64
C LEU A 194 7.00 -6.10 3.83
N ALA A 195 7.90 -5.85 2.88
CA ALA A 195 7.83 -4.68 2.01
C ALA A 195 6.54 -4.67 1.15
N ARG A 196 5.87 -5.81 0.96
CA ARG A 196 4.55 -5.87 0.32
C ARG A 196 3.45 -5.15 1.13
N LEU A 197 3.63 -4.94 2.44
CA LEU A 197 2.73 -4.12 3.25
C LEU A 197 2.67 -2.67 2.77
N LEU A 198 3.73 -2.17 2.14
CA LEU A 198 3.75 -0.83 1.55
C LEU A 198 2.72 -0.68 0.42
N ARG A 199 2.24 -1.78 -0.18
CA ARG A 199 1.14 -1.75 -1.15
C ARG A 199 -0.18 -1.25 -0.54
N ILE A 200 -0.41 -1.46 0.76
CA ILE A 200 -1.61 -0.95 1.45
C ILE A 200 -1.66 0.58 1.36
N MET A 201 -0.51 1.24 1.39
CA MET A 201 -0.40 2.70 1.25
C MET A 201 -0.96 3.19 -0.09
N ARG A 202 -1.03 2.34 -1.13
CA ARG A 202 -1.56 2.69 -2.45
C ARG A 202 -3.10 2.63 -2.52
N THR A 203 -3.75 1.96 -1.57
CA THR A 203 -5.21 1.83 -1.58
C THR A 203 -5.88 3.19 -1.38
N GLU A 204 -7.10 3.33 -1.92
CA GLU A 204 -7.92 4.53 -1.75
C GLU A 204 -8.08 4.94 -0.28
N MET A 205 -8.12 3.97 0.65
CA MET A 205 -8.21 4.21 2.09
C MET A 205 -6.96 4.85 2.69
N ALA A 206 -5.79 4.64 2.09
CA ALA A 206 -4.52 5.15 2.59
C ALA A 206 -4.08 6.44 1.89
N LYS A 207 -4.89 7.01 0.99
CA LYS A 207 -4.56 8.26 0.29
C LYS A 207 -4.29 9.41 1.25
N ASP A 208 -5.08 9.52 2.31
CA ASP A 208 -4.88 10.55 3.33
C ASP A 208 -3.58 10.31 4.09
N LEU A 209 -3.30 9.06 4.46
CA LEU A 209 -2.04 8.68 5.12
C LEU A 209 -0.82 8.95 4.22
N VAL A 210 -0.89 8.62 2.93
CA VAL A 210 0.16 8.93 1.95
C VAL A 210 0.32 10.43 1.80
N SER A 211 -0.78 11.19 1.75
CA SER A 211 -0.71 12.65 1.71
C SER A 211 -0.04 13.23 2.95
N MET A 212 -0.30 12.68 4.14
CA MET A 212 0.38 13.07 5.38
C MET A 212 1.87 12.72 5.34
N VAL A 213 2.22 11.52 4.89
CA VAL A 213 3.62 11.09 4.74
C VAL A 213 4.36 11.95 3.71
N GLN A 214 3.73 12.31 2.59
CA GLN A 214 4.28 13.23 1.60
C GLN A 214 4.46 14.64 2.17
N GLY A 215 3.52 15.12 2.99
CA GLY A 215 3.66 16.37 3.74
C GLY A 215 4.86 16.35 4.68
N MET A 216 5.04 15.26 5.43
CA MET A 216 6.20 15.08 6.28
C MET A 216 7.50 14.97 5.48
N ALA A 217 7.48 14.27 4.33
CA ALA A 217 8.64 14.14 3.45
C ALA A 217 9.10 15.48 2.88
N GLY A 218 8.18 16.43 2.66
CA GLY A 218 8.52 17.80 2.28
C GLY A 218 9.36 18.54 3.32
N GLY A 219 9.18 18.24 4.61
CA GLY A 219 9.99 18.78 5.72
C GLY A 219 11.30 18.02 5.98
N PHE A 220 11.50 16.88 5.32
CA PHE A 220 12.65 15.99 5.55
C PHE A 220 14.01 16.66 5.35
N PRO A 221 14.25 17.52 4.34
CA PRO A 221 15.55 18.20 4.18
C PRO A 221 15.89 19.12 5.35
N THR A 222 14.89 19.82 5.90
CA THR A 222 15.05 20.70 7.06
C THR A 222 15.33 19.87 8.32
N LEU A 223 14.60 18.77 8.51
CA LEU A 223 14.84 17.82 9.60
C LEU A 223 16.26 17.24 9.52
N LEU A 224 16.71 16.81 8.34
CA LEU A 224 18.04 16.25 8.16
C LEU A 224 19.14 17.26 8.53
N SER A 225 18.94 18.54 8.19
CA SER A 225 19.86 19.62 8.54
C SER A 225 19.89 19.86 10.06
N ALA A 226 18.73 19.85 10.73
CA ALA A 226 18.63 19.97 12.19
C ALA A 226 19.25 18.76 12.91
N MET A 227 19.02 17.54 12.39
CA MET A 227 19.66 16.32 12.90
C MET A 227 21.17 16.34 12.71
N ALA A 228 21.68 16.86 11.59
CA ALA A 228 23.12 17.03 11.39
C ALA A 228 23.73 17.98 12.43
N LEU A 229 23.06 19.11 12.73
CA LEU A 229 23.48 20.03 13.79
C LEU A 229 23.46 19.34 15.17
N PHE A 230 22.41 18.55 15.47
CA PHE A 230 22.33 17.75 16.69
C PHE A 230 23.52 16.81 16.80
N PHE A 231 23.79 15.99 15.77
CA PHE A 231 24.90 15.06 15.76
C PHE A 231 26.26 15.77 15.92
N LEU A 232 26.43 16.97 15.36
CA LEU A 232 27.64 17.76 15.51
C LEU A 232 27.85 18.21 16.97
N VAL A 233 26.82 18.76 17.62
CA VAL A 233 26.88 19.15 19.04
C VAL A 233 27.09 17.94 19.94
N MET A 234 26.41 16.84 19.64
CA MET A 234 26.57 15.57 20.35
C MET A 234 27.96 14.97 20.21
N TYR A 235 28.56 15.09 19.02
CA TYR A 235 29.91 14.63 18.75
C TYR A 235 30.95 15.47 19.53
N SER A 236 30.82 16.80 19.51
CA SER A 236 31.72 17.67 20.29
C SER A 236 31.60 17.44 21.80
N ALA A 237 30.36 17.27 22.30
CA ALA A 237 30.07 16.86 23.67
C ALA A 237 30.74 15.55 24.06
N ALA A 238 30.61 14.52 23.22
CA ALA A 238 31.18 13.20 23.47
C ALA A 238 32.71 13.21 23.50
N LEU A 239 33.35 14.01 22.63
CA LEU A 239 34.80 14.21 22.67
C LEU A 239 35.24 14.93 23.95
N PHE A 240 34.50 15.96 24.35
CA PHE A 240 34.76 16.66 25.61
C PHE A 240 34.65 15.70 26.80
N PHE A 241 33.57 14.93 26.91
CA PHE A 241 33.41 13.96 28.00
C PHE A 241 34.42 12.82 27.96
N LYS A 242 34.82 12.34 26.77
CA LYS A 242 35.93 11.39 26.65
C LYS A 242 37.22 11.99 27.20
N GLU A 243 37.53 13.23 26.87
CA GLU A 243 38.77 13.88 27.27
C GLU A 243 38.82 14.14 28.79
N PHE A 244 37.69 14.49 29.39
CA PHE A 244 37.57 14.78 30.84
C PHE A 244 37.39 13.52 31.70
N PHE A 245 36.46 12.64 31.33
CA PHE A 245 36.06 11.47 32.11
C PHE A 245 36.69 10.16 31.65
N GLY A 246 37.13 10.08 30.39
CA GLY A 246 37.71 8.86 29.82
C GLY A 246 39.19 8.64 30.14
N LYS A 247 39.91 9.65 30.65
CA LYS A 247 41.35 9.53 30.96
C LYS A 247 41.65 8.91 32.32
N HIS A 248 40.77 9.11 33.29
CA HIS A 248 40.95 8.57 34.64
C HIS A 248 40.11 7.29 34.78
N GLU A 249 40.71 6.23 35.33
CA GLU A 249 40.03 4.96 35.60
C GLU A 249 39.15 5.09 36.86
N ILE A 250 38.09 5.88 36.76
CA ILE A 250 37.06 5.98 37.79
C ILE A 250 36.00 4.91 37.53
N GLN A 251 35.77 4.07 38.54
CA GLN A 251 34.79 3.00 38.49
C GLN A 251 33.39 3.58 38.17
N ASN A 252 32.64 2.91 37.30
CA ASN A 252 31.30 3.29 36.84
C ASN A 252 31.19 4.60 36.01
N VAL A 253 32.30 5.30 35.74
CA VAL A 253 32.34 6.46 34.82
C VAL A 253 33.18 6.16 33.59
N HIS A 254 34.36 5.55 33.80
CA HIS A 254 35.31 5.28 32.73
C HIS A 254 34.72 4.40 31.61
N GLU A 255 33.94 3.37 31.96
CA GLU A 255 33.32 2.43 31.01
C GLU A 255 32.35 3.11 30.02
N TYR A 256 31.84 4.28 30.36
CA TYR A 256 30.89 5.04 29.54
C TYR A 256 31.58 6.08 28.66
N PHE A 257 32.82 6.46 28.99
CA PHE A 257 33.57 7.52 28.30
C PHE A 257 34.97 7.10 27.78
N ASN A 258 35.31 5.81 27.84
CA ASN A 258 36.61 5.28 27.44
C ASN A 258 36.95 5.49 25.95
N THR A 259 35.98 5.28 25.06
CA THR A 259 36.13 5.32 23.60
C THR A 259 35.15 6.32 22.99
N VAL A 260 35.51 6.93 21.86
CA VAL A 260 34.66 7.94 21.21
C VAL A 260 33.26 7.40 20.90
N PRO A 261 33.08 6.19 20.31
CA PRO A 261 31.75 5.65 20.03
C PRO A 261 30.94 5.39 21.30
N ARG A 262 31.59 4.95 22.38
CA ARG A 262 30.94 4.71 23.67
C ARG A 262 30.51 6.02 24.32
N SER A 263 31.39 7.03 24.35
CA SER A 263 31.05 8.37 24.82
C SER A 263 29.89 8.97 24.02
N MET A 264 29.89 8.80 22.69
CA MET A 264 28.82 9.28 21.82
C MET A 264 27.48 8.60 22.14
N LEU A 265 27.48 7.28 22.35
CA LEU A 265 26.29 6.54 22.77
C LEU A 265 25.80 6.98 24.15
N THR A 266 26.70 7.15 25.13
CA THR A 266 26.35 7.61 26.48
C THR A 266 25.75 9.02 26.45
N THR A 267 26.41 9.96 25.75
CA THR A 267 25.88 11.31 25.59
C THR A 267 24.51 11.27 24.90
N PHE A 268 24.34 10.42 23.87
CA PHE A 268 23.06 10.26 23.16
C PHE A 268 21.96 9.79 24.09
N ARG A 269 22.19 8.73 24.88
CA ARG A 269 21.22 8.28 25.89
C ARG A 269 20.86 9.40 26.86
N CYS A 270 21.88 10.15 27.31
CA CYS A 270 21.72 11.30 28.18
C CYS A 270 20.87 12.43 27.59
N ALA A 271 21.04 12.73 26.31
CA ALA A 271 20.25 13.75 25.62
C ALA A 271 18.74 13.43 25.71
N PHE A 272 18.36 12.15 25.60
CA PHE A 272 16.99 11.67 25.71
C PHE A 272 16.51 11.43 27.16
N GLY A 273 17.31 11.78 28.16
CA GLY A 273 16.97 11.67 29.58
C GLY A 273 17.39 10.35 30.24
N ASP A 274 18.01 9.42 29.51
CA ASP A 274 18.60 8.20 30.09
C ASP A 274 20.09 8.40 30.37
N CYS A 275 20.40 9.01 31.52
CA CYS A 275 21.77 9.16 32.03
C CYS A 275 22.11 8.14 33.13
N THR A 276 21.67 6.89 32.99
CA THR A 276 21.85 5.87 34.03
C THR A 276 22.90 4.84 33.67
N THR A 277 23.61 4.38 34.71
CA THR A 277 24.50 3.22 34.62
C THR A 277 23.69 1.92 34.59
N ASN A 278 24.34 0.78 34.28
CA ASN A 278 23.70 -0.55 34.32
C ASN A 278 23.03 -0.88 35.67
N GLY A 279 23.47 -0.26 36.77
CA GLY A 279 22.88 -0.41 38.10
C GLY A 279 21.69 0.50 38.38
N GLY A 280 21.24 1.30 37.40
CA GLY A 280 20.15 2.27 37.55
C GLY A 280 20.56 3.56 38.26
N VAL A 281 21.81 3.67 38.72
CA VAL A 281 22.34 4.87 39.38
C VAL A 281 22.70 5.92 38.32
N PRO A 282 22.29 7.19 38.51
CA PRO A 282 22.65 8.26 37.59
C PRO A 282 24.16 8.50 37.50
N ILE A 283 24.68 8.70 36.29
CA ILE A 283 26.11 8.89 36.05
C ILE A 283 26.67 10.11 36.79
N PHE A 284 25.85 11.16 37.00
CA PHE A 284 26.27 12.37 37.69
C PHE A 284 26.62 12.14 39.18
N GLU A 285 26.06 11.12 39.83
CA GLU A 285 26.40 10.79 41.22
C GLU A 285 27.85 10.32 41.30
N TYR A 286 28.27 9.43 40.40
CA TYR A 286 29.66 9.00 40.30
C TYR A 286 30.60 10.13 39.86
N VAL A 287 30.14 11.04 39.00
CA VAL A 287 30.91 12.24 38.64
C VAL A 287 31.09 13.15 39.85
N GLN A 288 30.06 13.32 40.69
CA GLN A 288 30.13 14.11 41.92
C GLN A 288 31.10 13.50 42.93
N ASP A 289 31.04 12.19 43.15
CA ASP A 289 31.90 11.50 44.11
C ASP A 289 33.38 11.54 43.69
N ALA A 290 33.66 11.51 42.38
CA ALA A 290 35.03 11.47 41.88
C ALA A 290 35.65 12.83 41.56
N TYR A 291 34.87 13.79 41.05
CA TYR A 291 35.35 15.09 40.58
C TYR A 291 34.84 16.29 41.40
N GLY A 292 33.97 16.03 42.38
CA GLY A 292 33.38 17.05 43.24
C GLY A 292 32.16 17.75 42.65
N SER A 293 31.54 18.60 43.48
CA SER A 293 30.27 19.26 43.18
C SER A 293 30.33 20.22 41.98
N ALA A 294 31.46 20.91 41.78
CA ALA A 294 31.60 21.87 40.67
C ALA A 294 31.59 21.19 39.29
N ALA A 295 32.27 20.05 39.15
CA ALA A 295 32.28 19.28 37.91
C ALA A 295 30.91 18.63 37.64
N SER A 296 30.26 18.12 38.69
CA SER A 296 28.89 17.60 38.60
C SER A 296 27.89 18.69 38.17
N LEU A 297 28.00 19.90 38.71
CA LEU A 297 27.15 21.03 38.31
C LEU A 297 27.34 21.40 36.83
N LEU A 298 28.58 21.47 36.35
CA LEU A 298 28.88 21.74 34.94
C LEU A 298 28.35 20.65 34.03
N TYR A 299 28.51 19.38 34.42
CA TYR A 299 27.94 18.24 33.71
C TYR A 299 26.40 18.35 33.62
N CYS A 300 25.73 18.60 34.75
CA CYS A 300 24.28 18.77 34.80
C CYS A 300 23.79 19.94 33.95
N LEU A 301 24.48 21.09 33.99
CA LEU A 301 24.13 22.26 33.16
C LEU A 301 24.28 21.94 31.66
N PHE A 302 25.34 21.21 31.31
CA PHE A 302 25.60 20.81 29.94
C PHE A 302 24.53 19.83 29.42
N VAL A 303 24.23 18.79 30.20
CA VAL A 303 23.15 17.83 29.88
C VAL A 303 21.80 18.54 29.80
N PHE A 304 21.49 19.43 30.74
CA PHE A 304 20.27 20.25 30.71
C PHE A 304 20.18 21.07 29.42
N THR A 305 21.27 21.70 28.99
CA THR A 305 21.30 22.51 27.76
C THR A 305 21.03 21.65 26.52
N ILE A 306 21.57 20.43 26.46
CA ILE A 306 21.32 19.50 25.35
C ILE A 306 19.88 18.98 25.39
N THR A 307 19.41 18.51 26.54
CA THR A 307 18.09 17.87 26.67
C THR A 307 16.94 18.88 26.57
N VAL A 308 17.02 20.02 27.25
CA VAL A 308 15.93 21.03 27.28
C VAL A 308 16.12 22.10 26.21
N GLY A 309 17.35 22.46 25.86
CA GLY A 309 17.60 23.46 24.84
C GLY A 309 17.52 22.86 23.44
N LEU A 310 18.47 21.99 23.11
CA LEU A 310 18.69 21.56 21.73
C LEU A 310 17.54 20.68 21.19
N LEU A 311 17.06 19.69 21.95
CA LEU A 311 15.97 18.82 21.49
C LEU A 311 14.66 19.58 21.30
N ASN A 312 14.31 20.50 22.20
CA ASN A 312 13.09 21.30 22.08
C ASN A 312 13.15 22.26 20.89
N VAL A 313 14.32 22.86 20.61
CA VAL A 313 14.51 23.69 19.42
C VAL A 313 14.37 22.85 18.14
N ILE A 314 14.97 21.66 18.09
CA ILE A 314 14.83 20.75 16.94
C ILE A 314 13.38 20.32 16.75
N ALA A 315 12.68 19.97 17.82
CA ALA A 315 11.26 19.62 17.76
C ALA A 315 10.41 20.80 17.24
N ALA A 316 10.67 22.02 17.70
CA ALA A 316 9.98 23.21 17.21
C ALA A 316 10.22 23.46 15.71
N ILE A 317 11.48 23.39 15.26
CA ILE A 317 11.85 23.52 13.84
C ILE A 317 11.20 22.41 13.00
N PHE A 318 11.16 21.18 13.53
CA PHE A 318 10.52 20.06 12.84
C PHE A 318 9.01 20.28 12.66
N VAL A 319 8.31 20.73 13.71
CA VAL A 319 6.88 21.07 13.63
C VAL A 319 6.66 22.19 12.61
N GLU A 320 7.44 23.28 12.67
CA GLU A 320 7.31 24.41 11.75
C GLU A 320 7.57 24.00 10.29
N SER A 321 8.62 23.23 10.04
CA SER A 321 8.95 22.74 8.69
C SER A 321 7.88 21.77 8.15
N THR A 322 7.33 20.89 8.99
CA THR A 322 6.26 19.97 8.61
C THR A 322 4.96 20.71 8.32
N MET A 323 4.60 21.70 9.16
CA MET A 323 3.41 22.54 8.92
C MET A 323 3.54 23.38 7.66
N THR A 324 4.73 23.93 7.40
CA THR A 324 5.01 24.70 6.18
C THR A 324 4.97 23.81 4.93
N ALA A 325 5.52 22.60 5.00
CA ALA A 325 5.45 21.64 3.90
C ALA A 325 4.02 21.16 3.64
N ALA A 326 3.25 20.86 4.69
CA ALA A 326 1.85 20.46 4.58
C ALA A 326 0.99 21.57 3.97
N SER A 327 1.10 22.80 4.47
CA SER A 327 0.37 23.95 3.93
C SER A 327 0.74 24.25 2.47
N LYS A 328 2.01 24.06 2.10
CA LYS A 328 2.46 24.20 0.70
C LYS A 328 1.82 23.13 -0.20
N LEU A 329 1.79 21.86 0.20
CA LEU A 329 1.13 20.80 -0.56
C LEU A 329 -0.37 21.06 -0.72
N ASP A 330 -1.05 21.49 0.34
CA ASP A 330 -2.47 21.83 0.28
C ASP A 330 -2.73 23.00 -0.67
N LYS A 331 -1.85 24.01 -0.65
CA LYS A 331 -1.90 25.13 -1.59
C LYS A 331 -1.67 24.68 -3.04
N GLU A 332 -0.66 23.87 -3.30
CA GLU A 332 -0.38 23.32 -4.64
C GLU A 332 -1.55 22.51 -5.18
N LYS A 333 -2.16 21.64 -4.35
CA LYS A 333 -3.37 20.89 -4.73
C LYS A 333 -4.55 21.80 -5.03
N ARG A 334 -4.76 22.86 -4.25
CA ARG A 334 -5.81 23.86 -4.53
C ARG A 334 -5.54 24.58 -5.85
N GLU A 335 -4.30 25.02 -6.09
CA GLU A 335 -3.91 25.66 -7.35
C GLU A 335 -4.09 24.74 -8.57
N GLU A 336 -3.80 23.44 -8.44
CA GLU A 336 -4.06 22.46 -9.50
C GLU A 336 -5.55 22.34 -9.82
N ARG A 337 -6.41 22.24 -8.80
CA ARG A 337 -7.87 22.26 -8.99
C ARG A 337 -8.33 23.55 -9.63
N GLN A 338 -7.72 24.68 -9.29
CA GLN A 338 -8.00 26.00 -9.89
C GLN A 338 -7.64 26.06 -11.37
N ARG A 339 -6.52 25.46 -11.77
CA ARG A 339 -6.08 25.38 -13.16
C ARG A 339 -6.86 24.38 -14.01
N ASP A 340 -7.60 23.45 -13.39
CA ASP A 340 -8.41 22.49 -14.13
C ASP A 340 -9.63 23.16 -14.80
N SER A 341 -9.43 23.52 -16.07
CA SER A 341 -10.46 24.10 -16.92
C SER A 341 -11.63 23.15 -17.18
N LYS A 342 -11.42 21.83 -17.15
CA LYS A 342 -12.50 20.85 -17.36
C LYS A 342 -13.40 20.78 -16.13
N LEU A 343 -12.81 20.74 -14.94
CA LEU A 343 -13.55 20.79 -13.68
C LEU A 343 -14.40 22.06 -13.63
N TRP A 344 -13.77 23.22 -13.88
CA TRP A 344 -14.46 24.51 -13.95
C TRP A 344 -15.66 24.47 -14.92
N ASN A 345 -15.42 24.13 -16.19
CA ASN A 345 -16.47 24.12 -17.20
C ASN A 345 -17.61 23.17 -16.85
N THR A 346 -17.31 21.98 -16.30
CA THR A 346 -18.32 20.97 -15.97
C THR A 346 -19.19 21.41 -14.80
N ARG A 347 -18.58 21.89 -13.71
CA ARG A 347 -19.31 22.32 -12.50
C ARG A 347 -20.06 23.62 -12.73
N MET A 348 -19.45 24.58 -13.41
CA MET A 348 -20.11 25.84 -13.77
C MET A 348 -21.31 25.61 -14.69
N THR A 349 -21.18 24.75 -15.71
CA THR A 349 -22.29 24.40 -16.60
C THR A 349 -23.43 23.71 -15.84
N LYS A 350 -23.11 22.88 -14.83
CA LYS A 350 -24.13 22.26 -13.98
C LYS A 350 -24.92 23.33 -13.20
N LEU A 351 -24.24 24.28 -12.56
CA LEU A 351 -24.88 25.38 -11.82
C LEU A 351 -25.76 26.24 -12.74
N VAL A 352 -25.23 26.68 -13.88
CA VAL A 352 -26.00 27.49 -14.85
C VAL A 352 -27.21 26.70 -15.36
N ARG A 353 -27.08 25.40 -15.62
CA ARG A 353 -28.22 24.57 -16.04
C ARG A 353 -29.30 24.48 -14.96
N MET A 354 -28.93 24.40 -13.69
CA MET A 354 -29.88 24.38 -12.58
C MET A 354 -30.63 25.71 -12.46
N MET A 355 -29.94 26.83 -12.65
CA MET A 355 -30.56 28.16 -12.70
C MET A 355 -31.51 28.31 -13.89
N VAL A 356 -31.07 27.91 -15.09
CA VAL A 356 -31.89 27.95 -16.31
C VAL A 356 -33.16 27.10 -16.16
N ALA A 357 -33.06 25.91 -15.57
CA ALA A 357 -34.22 25.04 -15.35
C ALA A 357 -35.27 25.66 -14.43
N LYS A 358 -34.86 26.57 -13.54
CA LYS A 358 -35.74 27.29 -12.60
C LYS A 358 -36.30 28.58 -13.22
N CYS A 359 -35.46 29.39 -13.87
CA CYS A 359 -35.88 30.65 -14.50
C CYS A 359 -36.71 30.44 -15.78
N CYS A 360 -36.35 29.43 -16.58
CA CYS A 360 -36.89 29.23 -17.92
C CYS A 360 -37.10 27.72 -18.21
N PRO A 361 -38.18 27.11 -17.68
CA PRO A 361 -38.48 25.68 -17.86
C PRO A 361 -38.63 25.25 -19.33
N ASP A 362 -38.96 26.20 -20.21
CA ASP A 362 -39.17 25.99 -21.63
C ASP A 362 -37.88 25.91 -22.45
N LEU A 363 -36.74 26.34 -21.88
CA LEU A 363 -35.44 26.29 -22.56
C LEU A 363 -34.86 24.87 -22.50
N LYS A 364 -35.33 24.01 -23.41
CA LYS A 364 -34.87 22.62 -23.55
C LYS A 364 -33.82 22.53 -24.65
N GLY A 365 -32.71 21.85 -24.38
CA GLY A 365 -31.62 21.65 -25.34
C GLY A 365 -30.23 21.88 -24.73
N PRO A 366 -29.15 21.67 -25.49
CA PRO A 366 -27.80 21.98 -25.03
C PRO A 366 -27.62 23.50 -24.93
N LEU A 367 -27.00 23.98 -23.84
CA LEU A 367 -26.77 25.42 -23.61
C LEU A 367 -25.96 26.08 -24.74
N SER A 368 -25.17 25.30 -25.48
CA SER A 368 -24.39 25.75 -26.63
C SER A 368 -25.24 26.25 -27.81
N GLU A 369 -26.51 25.84 -27.90
CA GLU A 369 -27.42 26.29 -28.97
C GLU A 369 -28.17 27.58 -28.58
N ASN A 370 -28.28 27.88 -27.28
CA ASN A 370 -29.02 29.02 -26.73
C ASN A 370 -28.12 30.02 -26.01
N VAL A 371 -26.89 30.24 -26.52
CA VAL A 371 -25.87 31.08 -25.86
C VAL A 371 -26.37 32.50 -25.61
N THR A 372 -27.04 33.12 -26.59
CA THR A 372 -27.56 34.50 -26.47
C THR A 372 -28.60 34.62 -25.36
N GLY A 373 -29.54 33.66 -25.29
CA GLY A 373 -30.57 33.65 -24.24
C GLY A 373 -29.99 33.41 -22.85
N VAL A 374 -28.93 32.60 -22.74
CA VAL A 374 -28.22 32.37 -21.46
C VAL A 374 -27.38 33.59 -21.07
N TYR A 375 -26.79 34.30 -22.04
CA TYR A 375 -25.96 35.49 -21.78
C TYR A 375 -26.78 36.64 -21.20
N GLU A 376 -27.99 36.85 -21.70
CA GLU A 376 -28.89 37.92 -21.24
C GLU A 376 -29.76 37.51 -20.04
N LEU A 377 -29.69 36.24 -19.62
CA LEU A 377 -30.49 35.72 -18.52
C LEU A 377 -30.13 36.42 -17.21
N PHE A 378 -31.14 37.07 -16.63
CA PHE A 378 -31.09 37.64 -15.29
C PHE A 378 -31.68 36.64 -14.29
N VAL A 379 -30.91 36.29 -13.26
CA VAL A 379 -31.30 35.33 -12.23
C VAL A 379 -31.52 36.10 -10.93
N GLN A 380 -32.71 35.95 -10.34
CA GLN A 380 -33.03 36.58 -9.05
C GLN A 380 -32.32 35.88 -7.88
N ASN A 381 -32.05 36.61 -6.80
CA ASN A 381 -31.28 36.12 -5.65
C ASN A 381 -31.92 34.89 -5.00
N ASP A 382 -33.25 34.84 -4.92
CA ASP A 382 -34.00 33.70 -4.40
C ASP A 382 -33.74 32.39 -5.16
N ILE A 383 -33.61 32.47 -6.49
CA ILE A 383 -33.27 31.32 -7.34
C ILE A 383 -31.82 30.90 -7.12
N ILE A 384 -30.89 31.86 -6.95
CA ILE A 384 -29.50 31.57 -6.62
C ILE A 384 -29.42 30.82 -5.29
N ASP A 385 -30.09 31.33 -4.25
CA ASP A 385 -30.11 30.72 -2.92
C ASP A 385 -30.73 29.32 -2.94
N GLU A 386 -31.81 29.14 -3.71
CA GLU A 386 -32.44 27.83 -3.87
C GLU A 386 -31.49 26.83 -4.55
N VAL A 387 -30.83 27.24 -5.65
CA VAL A 387 -29.88 26.39 -6.38
C VAL A 387 -28.67 26.03 -5.50
N VAL A 388 -28.13 26.98 -4.76
CA VAL A 388 -27.00 26.78 -3.84
C VAL A 388 -27.38 25.82 -2.71
N SER A 389 -28.62 25.88 -2.23
CA SER A 389 -29.15 25.01 -1.17
C SER A 389 -29.40 23.57 -1.61
N THR A 390 -29.46 23.29 -2.91
CA THR A 390 -29.61 21.91 -3.39
C THR A 390 -28.33 21.08 -3.16
N PRO A 391 -28.42 19.76 -2.90
CA PRO A 391 -27.25 18.91 -2.70
C PRO A 391 -26.28 18.97 -3.90
N ASP A 392 -26.85 19.03 -5.10
CA ASP A 392 -26.10 19.08 -6.36
C ASP A 392 -25.40 20.42 -6.59
N GLY A 393 -26.00 21.53 -6.17
CA GLY A 393 -25.44 22.88 -6.27
C GLY A 393 -24.37 23.11 -5.21
N CYS A 394 -24.64 22.72 -3.95
CA CYS A 394 -23.67 22.77 -2.86
C CYS A 394 -22.41 21.96 -3.20
N GLN A 395 -22.57 20.73 -3.70
CA GLN A 395 -21.43 19.91 -4.12
C GLN A 395 -20.66 20.55 -5.29
N ALA A 396 -21.36 21.18 -6.25
CA ALA A 396 -20.69 21.84 -7.36
C ALA A 396 -19.88 23.06 -6.91
N LEU A 397 -20.34 23.81 -5.91
CA LEU A 397 -19.62 24.94 -5.32
C LEU A 397 -18.43 24.49 -4.46
N LEU A 398 -18.59 23.41 -3.69
CA LEU A 398 -17.48 22.77 -2.97
C LEU A 398 -16.38 22.30 -3.92
N ASP A 399 -16.76 21.66 -5.02
CA ASP A 399 -15.82 21.21 -6.05
C ASP A 399 -15.09 22.39 -6.73
N LEU A 400 -15.67 23.60 -6.68
CA LEU A 400 -15.09 24.85 -7.18
C LEU A 400 -14.27 25.61 -6.13
N ASP A 401 -14.03 25.03 -4.95
CA ASP A 401 -13.30 25.62 -3.83
C ASP A 401 -14.02 26.79 -3.12
N LEU A 402 -15.35 26.89 -3.21
CA LEU A 402 -16.13 27.85 -2.41
C LEU A 402 -16.54 27.22 -1.07
N GLY A 403 -16.16 27.87 0.03
CA GLY A 403 -16.43 27.38 1.37
C GLY A 403 -17.93 27.34 1.69
N THR A 404 -18.37 26.35 2.47
CA THR A 404 -19.79 26.22 2.88
C THR A 404 -20.31 27.43 3.64
N ASN A 405 -19.42 28.21 4.25
CA ASN A 405 -19.78 29.40 5.01
C ASN A 405 -20.25 30.55 4.10
N ASP A 406 -19.79 30.56 2.85
CA ASP A 406 -20.13 31.61 1.88
C ASP A 406 -21.44 31.28 1.13
N HIS A 407 -21.86 30.01 1.15
CA HIS A 407 -23.03 29.53 0.39
C HIS A 407 -24.32 30.28 0.75
N PRO A 408 -24.68 30.50 2.03
CA PRO A 408 -25.92 31.18 2.38
C PRO A 408 -25.97 32.66 2.01
N TYR A 409 -24.81 33.29 1.82
CA TYR A 409 -24.67 34.71 1.51
C TYR A 409 -24.24 34.94 0.06
N LEU A 410 -24.20 33.88 -0.74
CA LEU A 410 -23.58 33.94 -2.07
C LEU A 410 -24.35 34.87 -3.00
N SER A 411 -25.69 34.88 -2.94
CA SER A 411 -26.51 35.82 -3.71
C SER A 411 -26.24 37.27 -3.32
N ASP A 412 -26.21 37.57 -2.01
CA ASP A 412 -25.90 38.90 -1.47
C ASP A 412 -24.49 39.38 -1.85
N ILE A 413 -23.50 38.47 -1.83
CA ILE A 413 -22.10 38.77 -2.20
C ILE A 413 -22.00 39.10 -3.70
N LEU A 414 -22.79 38.43 -4.54
CA LEU A 414 -22.80 38.63 -5.99
C LEU A 414 -23.63 39.84 -6.41
N ASP A 415 -24.62 40.24 -5.61
CA ASP A 415 -25.50 41.40 -5.82
C ASP A 415 -24.97 42.67 -5.16
N ALA A 416 -23.72 43.04 -5.46
CA ALA A 416 -23.08 44.24 -4.89
C ALA A 416 -23.84 45.55 -5.20
N ASP A 417 -24.58 45.57 -6.30
CA ASP A 417 -25.36 46.73 -6.76
C ASP A 417 -26.79 46.78 -6.17
N ASN A 418 -27.19 45.79 -5.35
CA ASN A 418 -28.53 45.64 -4.76
C ASN A 418 -29.67 45.69 -5.80
N VAL A 419 -29.47 45.04 -6.95
CA VAL A 419 -30.47 44.94 -8.03
C VAL A 419 -31.49 43.82 -7.75
N GLY A 420 -31.21 42.94 -6.79
CA GLY A 420 -32.04 41.79 -6.41
C GLY A 420 -31.78 40.55 -7.27
N GLY A 421 -30.65 40.51 -7.97
CA GLY A 421 -30.29 39.44 -8.90
C GLY A 421 -29.01 39.77 -9.67
N SER A 422 -28.49 38.79 -10.38
CA SER A 422 -27.31 38.96 -11.24
C SER A 422 -27.49 38.29 -12.59
N ARG A 423 -26.80 38.79 -13.61
CA ARG A 423 -26.72 38.10 -14.90
C ARG A 423 -25.87 36.85 -14.77
N VAL A 424 -26.11 35.85 -15.62
CA VAL A 424 -25.30 34.62 -15.65
C VAL A 424 -23.79 34.91 -15.82
N THR A 425 -23.43 35.95 -16.58
CA THR A 425 -22.02 36.36 -16.74
C THR A 425 -21.42 36.97 -15.47
N GLU A 426 -22.20 37.74 -14.73
CA GLU A 426 -21.80 38.33 -13.44
C GLU A 426 -21.68 37.22 -12.39
N PHE A 427 -22.60 36.26 -12.39
CA PHE A 427 -22.50 35.05 -11.59
C PHE A 427 -21.22 34.27 -11.88
N ILE A 428 -20.92 33.97 -13.16
CA ILE A 428 -19.69 33.26 -13.55
C ILE A 428 -18.43 34.03 -13.12
N ASP A 429 -18.37 35.34 -13.34
CA ASP A 429 -17.20 36.16 -12.98
C ASP A 429 -17.06 36.30 -11.46
N GLY A 430 -18.16 36.47 -10.74
CA GLY A 430 -18.17 36.55 -9.28
C GLY A 430 -17.69 35.25 -8.63
N ILE A 431 -18.18 34.09 -9.08
CA ILE A 431 -17.66 32.78 -8.64
C ILE A 431 -16.17 32.63 -8.96
N ARG A 432 -15.70 33.19 -10.08
CA ARG A 432 -14.28 33.15 -10.45
C ARG A 432 -13.41 34.01 -9.53
N ARG A 433 -13.92 35.14 -9.04
CA ARG A 433 -13.24 36.03 -8.10
C ARG A 433 -13.22 35.46 -6.68
N LEU A 434 -14.34 34.89 -6.24
CA LEU A 434 -14.47 34.24 -4.94
C LEU A 434 -13.64 32.95 -4.84
N ARG A 435 -13.13 32.45 -5.97
CA ARG A 435 -12.30 31.25 -6.03
C ARG A 435 -10.84 31.56 -5.68
N GLY A 436 -10.39 30.98 -4.56
CA GLY A 436 -9.00 31.06 -4.09
C GLY A 436 -8.83 32.04 -2.93
N ASP A 437 -7.57 32.32 -2.57
CA ASP A 437 -7.30 33.30 -1.53
C ASP A 437 -7.67 34.72 -2.01
N PRO A 438 -8.31 35.54 -1.16
CA PRO A 438 -8.72 36.90 -1.52
C PRO A 438 -7.52 37.71 -1.99
N ARG A 439 -7.62 38.28 -3.19
CA ARG A 439 -6.57 39.12 -3.77
C ARG A 439 -6.82 40.56 -3.36
N ARG A 440 -5.76 41.37 -3.30
CA ARG A 440 -5.87 42.82 -3.08
C ARG A 440 -6.70 43.55 -4.15
N SER A 441 -6.99 42.89 -5.27
CA SER A 441 -7.85 43.39 -6.35
C SER A 441 -9.35 43.13 -6.14
N ASP A 442 -9.70 42.33 -5.12
CA ASP A 442 -11.08 41.89 -4.86
C ASP A 442 -11.76 42.76 -3.79
N ILE A 443 -11.01 43.70 -3.20
CA ILE A 443 -11.45 44.82 -2.35
C ILE A 443 -11.40 46.08 -3.22
#